data_AF-A0A9Q6I4F6-F1
#
_entry.id   AF-A0A9Q6I4F6-F1
#
_cell.length_a   1.000
_cell.length_b   1.000
_cell.length_c   1.000
_cell.angle_alpha   90.00
_cell.angle_beta   90.00
_cell.angle_gamma   90.00
#
_symmetry.space_group_name_H-M   'P 1'
#
loop_
_entity.id
_entity.type
_entity.pdbx_description
1 polymer ?
#
loop_
_entity_poly.entity_id
_entity_poly.type
_entity_poly.pdbx_seq_one_letter_code
_entity_poly.pdbx_strand_id
1 'polypeptide(L)'
;MADVDSNMDTFYQSLPDRECLYSGMHDALSQLDFSNMEAYSRSLITEYCDETRAGLCHCLHFIGDSLVTFADNNVKEFTPESLCQLGHGLNAISLLIPALVDIAKRATNQPDNALSQA
;
A
#
# COMPACT_ATOMS: atom_id res chain seq x y z
N MET A 1 -19.81 -27.38 -40.06
CA MET A 1 -19.13 -26.16 -40.55
C MET A 1 -19.26 -25.17 -39.42
N ALA A 2 -18.14 -24.92 -38.73
CA ALA A 2 -18.08 -24.14 -37.50
C ALA A 2 -17.98 -22.65 -37.86
N ASP A 3 -18.82 -21.82 -37.26
CA ASP A 3 -18.52 -20.41 -37.05
C ASP A 3 -18.41 -20.23 -35.54
N VAL A 4 -17.15 -20.23 -35.10
CA VAL A 4 -16.70 -20.03 -33.72
C VAL A 4 -16.19 -18.60 -33.62
N ASP A 5 -16.62 -17.94 -32.56
CA ASP A 5 -16.01 -16.79 -31.90
C ASP A 5 -15.64 -15.57 -32.76
N SER A 6 -16.63 -14.71 -32.94
CA SER A 6 -16.38 -13.29 -33.07
C SER A 6 -17.16 -12.58 -31.97
N ASN A 7 -16.45 -12.19 -30.91
CA ASN A 7 -16.56 -10.92 -30.18
C ASN A 7 -16.41 -11.07 -28.64
N MET A 8 -15.23 -11.52 -28.18
CA MET A 8 -14.81 -11.41 -26.78
C MET A 8 -13.69 -10.38 -26.57
N ASP A 9 -13.50 -9.45 -27.52
CA ASP A 9 -12.38 -8.50 -27.54
C ASP A 9 -12.71 -7.11 -26.96
N THR A 10 -13.81 -6.95 -26.23
CA THR A 10 -14.24 -5.64 -25.69
C THR A 10 -14.14 -5.49 -24.18
N PHE A 11 -13.74 -6.52 -23.41
CA PHE A 11 -13.65 -6.41 -21.94
C PHE A 11 -12.28 -6.02 -21.38
N TYR A 12 -11.24 -5.96 -22.21
CA TYR A 12 -9.98 -5.29 -21.85
C TYR A 12 -9.99 -3.87 -22.38
N GLN A 13 -10.99 -3.06 -21.98
CA GLN A 13 -10.73 -1.63 -21.86
C GLN A 13 -9.58 -1.51 -20.88
N SER A 14 -8.38 -1.32 -21.44
CA SER A 14 -7.15 -0.96 -20.76
C SER A 14 -7.49 -0.16 -19.52
N LEU A 15 -7.41 -0.81 -18.36
CA LEU A 15 -7.45 -0.09 -17.09
C LEU A 15 -6.42 1.04 -17.23
N PRO A 16 -6.81 2.30 -16.96
CA PRO A 16 -5.92 3.41 -17.19
C PRO A 16 -4.61 3.12 -16.47
N ASP A 17 -3.50 3.47 -17.14
CA ASP A 17 -2.10 3.39 -16.72
C ASP A 17 -1.92 3.93 -15.28
N ARG A 18 -2.33 3.14 -14.29
CA ARG A 18 -2.37 3.48 -12.85
C ARG A 18 -1.10 3.05 -12.14
N GLU A 19 -0.19 2.37 -12.83
CA GLU A 19 1.21 2.25 -12.40
C GLU A 19 1.81 3.65 -12.12
N CYS A 20 1.25 4.70 -12.76
CA CYS A 20 1.63 6.10 -12.58
C CYS A 20 1.12 6.75 -11.27
N LEU A 21 0.08 6.24 -10.60
CA LEU A 21 -0.47 6.87 -9.38
C LEU A 21 0.33 6.52 -8.12
N TYR A 22 0.85 5.30 -8.05
CA TYR A 22 1.58 4.84 -6.85
C TYR A 22 3.05 5.24 -6.84
N SER A 23 3.68 5.39 -8.01
CA SER A 23 5.02 5.97 -8.13
C SER A 23 5.04 7.40 -7.57
N GLY A 24 4.06 8.23 -7.91
CA GLY A 24 3.96 9.60 -7.38
C GLY A 24 3.85 9.68 -5.86
N MET A 25 3.12 8.75 -5.22
CA MET A 25 3.04 8.71 -3.75
C MET A 25 4.33 8.21 -3.12
N HIS A 26 4.93 7.15 -3.67
CA HIS A 26 6.23 6.66 -3.21
C HIS A 26 7.30 7.75 -3.29
N ASP A 27 7.34 8.47 -4.41
CA ASP A 27 8.26 9.59 -4.63
C ASP A 27 8.00 10.76 -3.69
N ALA A 28 6.74 11.07 -3.39
CA ALA A 28 6.40 12.10 -2.42
C ALA A 28 6.84 11.72 -0.99
N LEU A 29 6.63 10.46 -0.61
CA LEU A 29 7.05 9.94 0.69
C LEU A 29 8.58 9.86 0.81
N SER A 30 9.29 9.53 -0.28
CA SER A 30 10.76 9.49 -0.30
C SER A 30 11.38 10.89 -0.18
N GLN A 31 10.66 11.95 -0.54
CA GLN A 31 11.12 13.34 -0.42
C GLN A 31 10.90 13.96 0.98
N LEU A 32 10.25 13.26 1.90
CA LEU A 32 10.07 13.74 3.27
C LEU A 32 11.44 13.92 3.96
N ASP A 33 11.71 15.14 4.42
CA ASP A 33 12.90 15.51 5.18
C ASP A 33 12.56 15.78 6.65
N PHE A 34 13.29 15.11 7.54
CA PHE A 34 13.12 15.21 8.99
C PHE A 34 14.20 16.08 9.66
N SER A 35 15.13 16.66 8.89
CA SER A 35 16.36 17.31 9.41
C SER A 35 16.13 18.47 10.37
N ASN A 36 15.02 19.19 10.16
CA ASN A 36 14.66 20.33 10.99
C ASN A 36 13.55 20.01 12.00
N MET A 37 13.25 18.72 12.21
CA MET A 37 12.17 18.28 13.09
C MET A 37 12.70 17.94 14.48
N GLU A 38 11.97 18.39 15.51
CA GLU A 38 12.31 18.10 16.91
C GLU A 38 12.28 16.60 17.20
N ALA A 39 13.13 16.16 18.15
CA ALA A 39 13.26 14.74 18.50
C ALA A 39 11.92 14.12 18.94
N TYR A 40 11.08 14.85 19.67
CA TYR A 40 9.75 14.40 20.07
C TYR A 40 8.86 14.10 18.86
N SER A 41 8.81 15.01 17.88
CA SER A 41 8.01 14.84 16.68
C SER A 41 8.51 13.67 15.81
N ARG A 42 9.83 13.46 15.72
CA ARG A 42 10.40 12.29 15.01
C ARG A 42 10.04 10.97 15.69
N SER A 43 10.05 10.95 17.02
CA SER A 43 9.59 9.78 17.80
C SER A 43 8.12 9.48 17.51
N LEU A 44 7.27 10.51 17.49
CA LEU A 44 5.85 10.37 17.21
C LEU A 44 5.58 9.87 15.79
N ILE A 45 6.34 10.35 14.79
CA ILE A 45 6.26 9.84 13.41
C ILE A 45 6.60 8.35 13.37
N THR A 46 7.64 7.93 14.09
CA THR A 46 8.05 6.52 14.15
C THR A 46 6.94 5.67 14.75
N GLU A 47 6.35 6.10 15.86
CA GLU A 47 5.20 5.44 16.50
C GLU A 47 4.00 5.32 15.57
N TYR A 48 3.61 6.41 14.90
CA TYR A 48 2.50 6.37 13.94
C TYR A 48 2.80 5.51 12.72
N CYS A 49 4.03 5.45 12.25
CA CYS A 49 4.42 4.55 11.16
C CYS A 49 4.28 3.08 11.58
N ASP A 50 4.68 2.75 12.81
CA ASP A 50 4.54 1.40 13.36
C ASP A 50 3.08 1.02 13.59
N GLU A 51 2.27 1.91 14.17
CA GLU A 51 0.84 1.70 14.37
C GLU A 51 0.11 1.52 13.03
N THR A 52 0.38 2.40 12.06
CA THR A 52 -0.21 2.31 10.71
C THR A 52 0.19 0.99 10.04
N ARG A 53 1.46 0.60 10.13
CA ARG A 53 1.95 -0.68 9.59
C ARG A 53 1.24 -1.86 10.23
N ALA A 54 1.06 -1.86 11.55
CA ALA A 54 0.32 -2.91 12.25
C ALA A 54 -1.14 -2.99 11.77
N GLY A 55 -1.81 -1.85 11.60
CA GLY A 55 -3.16 -1.77 11.04
C GLY A 55 -3.26 -2.30 9.61
N LEU A 56 -2.29 -1.98 8.75
CA LEU A 56 -2.22 -2.51 7.38
C LEU A 56 -1.99 -4.02 7.34
N CYS A 57 -1.09 -4.55 8.19
CA CYS A 57 -0.90 -5.99 8.33
C CYS A 57 -2.16 -6.69 8.83
N HIS A 58 -2.88 -6.10 9.78
CA HIS A 58 -4.16 -6.62 10.25
C HIS A 58 -5.22 -6.60 9.13
N CYS A 59 -5.25 -5.54 8.31
CA CYS A 59 -6.12 -5.48 7.14
C CYS A 59 -5.82 -6.61 6.14
N LEU A 60 -4.54 -6.88 5.85
CA LEU A 60 -4.16 -8.01 5.01
C LEU A 60 -4.59 -9.36 5.59
N HIS A 61 -4.45 -9.52 6.90
CA HIS A 61 -4.91 -10.73 7.58
C HIS A 61 -6.42 -10.92 7.44
N PHE A 62 -7.20 -9.87 7.70
CA PHE A 62 -8.65 -9.86 7.53
C PHE A 62 -9.09 -10.16 6.08
N ILE A 63 -8.41 -9.59 5.09
CA ILE A 63 -8.65 -9.88 3.67
C ILE A 63 -8.38 -11.37 3.40
N GLY A 64 -7.25 -11.89 3.89
CA GLY A 64 -6.91 -13.31 3.78
C GLY A 64 -7.97 -14.23 4.37
N ASP A 65 -8.40 -13.97 5.61
CA ASP A 65 -9.44 -14.73 6.29
C ASP A 65 -10.79 -14.66 5.56
N SER A 66 -11.11 -13.50 4.99
CA SER A 66 -12.32 -13.32 4.18
C SER A 66 -12.27 -14.20 2.92
N LEU A 67 -11.14 -14.26 2.23
CA LEU A 67 -10.96 -15.11 1.05
C LEU A 67 -11.04 -16.61 1.40
N VAL A 68 -10.46 -17.03 2.53
CA VAL A 68 -10.59 -18.40 3.04
C VAL A 68 -12.07 -18.71 3.35
N THR A 69 -12.75 -17.80 4.05
CA THR A 69 -14.18 -17.94 4.36
C THR A 69 -15.03 -18.05 3.10
N PHE A 70 -14.74 -17.26 2.06
CA PHE A 70 -15.42 -17.35 0.77
C PHE A 70 -15.21 -18.71 0.11
N ALA A 71 -13.98 -19.26 0.16
CA ALA A 71 -13.70 -20.59 -0.34
C ALA A 71 -14.48 -21.67 0.43
N ASP A 72 -14.50 -21.61 1.76
CA ASP A 72 -15.24 -22.55 2.62
C ASP A 72 -16.76 -22.53 2.35
N ASN A 73 -17.29 -21.36 2.00
CA ASN A 73 -18.71 -21.17 1.69
C ASN A 73 -19.04 -21.37 0.19
N ASN A 74 -18.12 -21.91 -0.62
CA ASN A 74 -18.30 -22.13 -2.06
C ASN A 74 -18.72 -20.87 -2.84
N VAL A 75 -18.21 -19.70 -2.45
CA VAL A 75 -18.34 -18.49 -3.27
C VAL A 75 -17.46 -18.67 -4.51
N LYS A 76 -18.09 -18.83 -5.68
CA LYS A 76 -17.40 -19.14 -6.95
C LYS A 76 -17.25 -17.95 -7.88
N GLU A 77 -18.05 -16.91 -7.67
CA GLU A 77 -18.12 -15.77 -8.58
C GLU A 77 -17.88 -14.48 -7.82
N PHE A 78 -16.84 -13.76 -8.24
CA PHE A 78 -16.62 -12.37 -7.89
C PHE A 78 -16.89 -11.53 -9.13
N THR A 79 -17.48 -10.35 -8.94
CA THR A 79 -17.61 -9.42 -10.07
C THR A 79 -16.21 -8.94 -10.49
N PRO A 80 -16.00 -8.64 -11.78
CA PRO A 80 -14.73 -8.05 -12.23
C PRO A 80 -14.35 -6.81 -11.43
N GLU A 81 -15.36 -5.99 -11.09
CA GLU A 81 -15.19 -4.77 -10.30
C GLU A 81 -14.64 -5.06 -8.89
N SER A 82 -15.17 -6.07 -8.19
CA SER A 82 -14.71 -6.40 -6.83
C SER A 82 -13.30 -6.98 -6.82
N LEU A 83 -12.96 -7.81 -7.81
CA LEU A 83 -11.58 -8.31 -7.98
C LEU A 83 -10.61 -7.18 -8.31
N CYS A 84 -11.00 -6.25 -9.17
CA CYS A 84 -10.20 -5.09 -9.53
C CYS A 84 -9.94 -4.20 -8.30
N GLN A 85 -10.97 -3.93 -7.50
CA GLN A 85 -10.83 -3.15 -6.26
C GLN A 85 -9.97 -3.86 -5.22
N LEU A 86 -10.14 -5.18 -5.04
CA LEU A 86 -9.30 -5.99 -4.17
C LEU A 86 -7.84 -5.93 -4.60
N GLY A 87 -7.55 -6.12 -5.89
CA GLY A 87 -6.21 -6.03 -6.45
C GLY A 87 -5.57 -4.65 -6.23
N HIS A 88 -6.33 -3.57 -6.46
CA HIS A 88 -5.87 -2.20 -6.17
C HIS A 88 -5.56 -2.01 -4.68
N GLY A 89 -6.41 -2.49 -3.79
CA GLY A 89 -6.18 -2.43 -2.35
C GLY A 89 -4.92 -3.17 -1.94
N LEU A 90 -4.73 -4.40 -2.41
CA LEU A 90 -3.54 -5.21 -2.14
C LEU A 90 -2.27 -4.53 -2.65
N ASN A 91 -2.28 -4.01 -3.89
CA ASN A 91 -1.16 -3.26 -4.45
C ASN A 91 -0.83 -2.01 -3.60
N ALA A 92 -1.85 -1.23 -3.21
CA ALA A 92 -1.65 -0.06 -2.35
C ALA A 92 -0.97 -0.42 -1.03
N ILE A 93 -1.48 -1.45 -0.35
CA ILE A 93 -0.93 -1.89 0.94
C ILE A 93 0.50 -2.40 0.77
N SER A 94 0.78 -3.15 -0.30
CA SER A 94 2.11 -3.70 -0.58
C SER A 94 3.18 -2.63 -0.79
N LEU A 95 2.79 -1.44 -1.27
CA LEU A 95 3.68 -0.30 -1.48
C LEU A 95 3.76 0.60 -0.24
N LEU A 96 2.66 0.74 0.51
CA LEU A 96 2.61 1.57 1.72
C LEU A 96 3.42 0.99 2.87
N ILE A 97 3.34 -0.32 3.12
CA ILE A 97 4.08 -0.97 4.21
C ILE A 97 5.59 -0.68 4.14
N PRO A 98 6.31 -0.92 3.02
CA PRO A 98 7.73 -0.61 2.93
C PRO A 98 8.01 0.90 3.02
N ALA A 99 7.14 1.75 2.44
CA ALA A 99 7.31 3.20 2.54
C ALA A 99 7.24 3.70 4.00
N LEU A 100 6.33 3.15 4.81
CA LEU A 100 6.24 3.46 6.25
C LEU A 100 7.48 3.01 7.01
N VAL A 101 8.03 1.84 6.68
CA VAL A 101 9.29 1.35 7.27
C VAL A 101 10.45 2.29 6.93
N ASP A 102 10.52 2.77 5.69
CA ASP A 102 11.59 3.69 5.26
C ASP A 102 11.43 5.10 5.87
N ILE A 103 10.20 5.56 6.07
CA ILE A 103 9.93 6.81 6.81
C ILE A 103 10.38 6.67 8.27
N ALA A 104 9.96 5.60 8.96
CA ALA A 104 10.33 5.35 10.35
C ALA A 104 11.86 5.30 10.53
N LYS A 105 12.57 4.56 9.67
CA LYS A 105 14.05 4.48 9.71
C LYS A 105 14.71 5.84 9.51
N ARG A 106 14.20 6.67 8.60
CA ARG A 106 14.78 8.00 8.34
C ARG A 106 14.51 8.97 9.48
N ALA A 107 13.36 8.85 10.15
CA ALA A 107 13.06 9.62 11.35
C ALA A 107 13.96 9.22 12.54
N THR A 108 14.38 7.95 12.66
CA THR A 108 15.25 7.46 13.74
C THR A 108 16.75 7.62 13.49
N ASN A 109 17.22 7.48 12.25
CA ASN A 109 18.65 7.45 11.91
C ASN A 109 19.28 8.85 11.78
N GLN A 110 18.56 9.89 12.19
CA GLN A 110 19.02 11.25 12.01
C GLN A 110 19.85 11.70 13.22
N PRO A 111 21.08 12.20 13.00
CA PRO A 111 21.93 12.60 14.11
C PRO A 111 21.29 13.75 14.89
N ASP A 112 21.16 13.57 16.21
CA ASP A 112 20.81 14.62 17.16
C ASP A 112 21.93 15.68 17.18
N ASN A 113 21.90 16.63 16.24
CA ASN A 113 22.77 17.80 16.25
C ASN A 113 22.36 18.84 17.31
N ALA A 114 21.85 18.40 18.46
CA ALA A 114 21.33 19.26 19.53
C ALA A 114 22.17 19.23 20.83
N LEU A 115 23.42 18.75 20.80
CA LEU A 115 24.34 18.83 21.95
C LEU A 115 25.73 19.42 21.62
N SER A 116 25.88 20.15 20.51
CA SER A 116 27.17 20.77 20.13
C SER A 116 27.07 22.27 19.83
N GLN A 117 26.34 23.02 20.64
CA GLN A 117 26.61 24.45 20.91
C GLN A 117 26.38 24.62 22.43
N ALA A 118 27.45 24.43 23.21
CA ALA A 118 28.28 25.51 23.78
C ALA A 118 27.55 26.27 24.89
#